data_AF-A0A382WSA4-F1
#
_entry.id   AF-A0A382WSA4-F1
#
_cell.length_a   1.000
_cell.length_b   1.000
_cell.length_c   1.000
_cell.angle_alpha   90.00
_cell.angle_beta   90.00
_cell.angle_gamma   90.00
#
_symmetry.space_group_name_H-M   'P 1'
#
loop_
_entity.id
_entity.type
_entity.pdbx_description
1 polymer ?
#
loop_
_entity_poly.entity_id
_entity_poly.type
_entity_poly.pdbx_seq_one_letter_code
_entity_poly.pdbx_strand_id
1 'polypeptide(L)'
;MNLSLRAYWFGIVLISIFLVGVSYADKSTGKKSFLSTAKEARESCTPFDLKSLHVAKVKGRWKLMDGKGVVHDFGYKAKRARATLSTIRQKQFSLICVIHDLFPPFIYFVPESQITKVIVVRHAEKAADSNAPGVELSGDGEKRATTLSNILNVSGVSAVFATKTSGGQSYKRTFETVNNYAQSKGFAVQYYKTVAEIVELIKEQYSGQSVLVAGHSSSVPGILEGLGIDDPPGING
;
A
#
# COMPACT_ATOMS: atom_id res chain seq x y z
N MET A 1 -39.29 -58.60 8.75
CA MET A 1 -39.69 -57.58 7.75
C MET A 1 -38.93 -56.30 8.09
N ASN A 2 -37.75 -56.00 7.53
CA ASN A 2 -37.46 -55.61 6.12
C ASN A 2 -38.39 -54.46 5.71
N LEU A 3 -37.99 -53.24 5.34
CA LEU A 3 -36.87 -52.66 4.57
C LEU A 3 -36.95 -51.11 4.82
N SER A 4 -36.02 -50.19 4.55
CA SER A 4 -34.68 -50.17 3.98
C SER A 4 -34.02 -48.82 4.33
N LEU A 5 -32.70 -48.82 4.42
CA LEU A 5 -31.87 -47.62 4.32
C LEU A 5 -31.91 -47.07 2.88
N ARG A 6 -31.79 -45.74 2.75
CA ARG A 6 -31.03 -45.12 1.66
C ARG A 6 -30.22 -43.94 2.20
N ALA A 7 -28.93 -43.99 1.90
CA ALA A 7 -27.88 -43.07 2.30
C ALA A 7 -27.43 -42.23 1.09
N TYR A 8 -26.53 -41.27 1.37
CA TYR A 8 -25.71 -40.45 0.45
C TYR A 8 -26.49 -39.25 -0.17
N TRP A 9 -25.95 -38.03 -0.30
CA TRP A 9 -24.57 -37.65 -0.65
C TRP A 9 -24.29 -36.16 -0.31
N PHE A 10 -23.00 -35.80 -0.39
CA PHE A 10 -22.34 -34.50 -0.15
C PHE A 10 -22.94 -33.26 -0.84
N GLY A 11 -22.63 -32.07 -0.29
CA GLY A 11 -22.63 -30.85 -1.10
C GLY A 11 -22.51 -29.53 -0.31
N ILE A 12 -21.29 -29.10 0.00
CA ILE A 12 -21.00 -27.68 0.21
C ILE A 12 -21.26 -26.97 -1.12
N VAL A 13 -22.12 -25.96 -1.14
CA VAL A 13 -22.19 -25.00 -2.26
C VAL A 13 -21.82 -23.62 -1.74
N LEU A 14 -20.55 -23.29 -1.96
CA LEU A 14 -20.06 -21.92 -2.07
C LEU A 14 -20.86 -21.22 -3.16
N ILE A 15 -21.72 -20.27 -2.80
CA ILE A 15 -22.34 -19.38 -3.77
C ILE A 15 -21.33 -18.25 -4.03
N SER A 16 -20.51 -18.48 -5.04
CA SER A 16 -19.77 -17.45 -5.77
C SER A 16 -20.78 -16.53 -6.46
N ILE A 17 -20.91 -15.28 -6.00
CA ILE A 17 -21.60 -14.25 -6.77
C ILE A 17 -20.59 -13.67 -7.76
N PHE A 18 -20.58 -14.23 -8.97
CA PHE A 18 -20.10 -13.54 -10.16
C PHE A 18 -21.20 -12.57 -10.61
N LEU A 19 -20.97 -11.26 -10.51
CA LEU A 19 -21.77 -10.27 -11.22
C LEU A 19 -21.00 -9.87 -12.48
N VAL A 20 -21.24 -10.57 -13.58
CA VAL A 20 -20.91 -10.07 -14.92
C VAL A 20 -22.04 -9.15 -15.35
N GLY A 21 -21.82 -7.84 -15.24
CA GLY A 21 -22.69 -6.85 -15.86
C GLY A 21 -22.24 -6.58 -17.29
N VAL A 22 -22.87 -7.25 -18.27
CA VAL A 22 -22.83 -6.79 -19.67
C VAL A 22 -23.82 -5.62 -19.77
N SER A 23 -23.32 -4.40 -19.97
CA SER A 23 -24.18 -3.27 -20.31
C SER A 23 -24.11 -3.03 -21.82
N TYR A 24 -25.20 -3.39 -22.49
CA TYR A 24 -25.49 -3.02 -23.88
C TYR A 24 -25.70 -1.51 -23.95
N ALA A 25 -24.91 -0.81 -24.77
CA ALA A 25 -25.14 0.60 -25.08
C ALA A 25 -26.24 0.71 -26.15
N ASP A 26 -27.44 1.13 -25.76
CA ASP A 26 -28.49 1.58 -26.68
C ASP A 26 -28.47 3.11 -26.81
N LYS A 27 -28.78 3.57 -28.02
CA LYS A 27 -28.48 4.88 -28.57
C LYS A 27 -29.45 5.94 -28.01
N SER A 28 -28.87 6.95 -27.38
CA SER A 28 -29.51 8.16 -26.84
C SER A 28 -30.44 8.85 -27.85
N THR A 29 -31.73 8.93 -27.53
CA THR A 29 -32.60 10.03 -27.93
C THR A 29 -33.55 10.43 -26.79
N GLY A 30 -33.51 11.70 -26.40
CA GLY A 30 -34.67 12.37 -25.78
C GLY A 30 -34.81 12.37 -24.25
N LYS A 31 -34.08 13.31 -23.61
CA LYS A 31 -34.53 14.17 -22.50
C LYS A 31 -35.41 13.52 -21.41
N LYS A 32 -34.80 13.05 -20.31
CA LYS A 32 -35.48 12.88 -19.02
C LYS A 32 -34.61 13.34 -17.85
N SER A 33 -35.26 14.17 -17.03
CA SER A 33 -34.94 14.64 -15.68
C SER A 33 -33.58 14.24 -15.10
N PHE A 34 -32.81 15.26 -14.73
CA PHE A 34 -31.76 15.18 -13.72
C PHE A 34 -32.35 14.59 -12.43
N LEU A 35 -32.29 13.27 -12.30
CA LEU A 35 -32.48 12.61 -11.01
C LEU A 35 -31.24 12.97 -10.19
N SER A 36 -31.48 13.89 -9.25
CA SER A 36 -30.65 14.21 -8.10
C SER A 36 -29.73 13.05 -7.73
N THR A 37 -28.43 13.26 -7.89
CA THR A 37 -27.37 12.48 -7.26
C THR A 37 -27.78 12.12 -5.83
N ALA A 38 -27.83 10.83 -5.51
CA ALA A 38 -27.84 10.38 -4.13
C ALA A 38 -26.64 11.01 -3.43
N LYS A 39 -26.89 11.85 -2.42
CA LYS A 39 -25.84 12.50 -1.62
C LYS A 39 -25.08 11.40 -0.89
N GLU A 40 -23.88 11.05 -1.36
CA GLU A 40 -22.97 10.14 -0.65
C GLU A 40 -22.75 10.65 0.78
N ALA A 41 -22.77 9.74 1.75
CA ALA A 41 -22.58 10.07 3.16
C ALA A 41 -21.21 10.73 3.35
N ARG A 42 -21.18 11.92 3.96
CA ARG A 42 -19.97 12.74 4.09
C ARG A 42 -19.12 12.24 5.24
N GLU A 43 -18.25 11.28 4.93
CA GLU A 43 -17.18 10.85 5.82
C GLU A 43 -16.07 11.90 5.91
N SER A 44 -15.53 12.11 7.12
CA SER A 44 -14.32 12.89 7.33
C SER A 44 -13.38 12.16 8.30
N CYS A 45 -12.14 11.93 7.87
CA CYS A 45 -11.09 11.33 8.69
C CYS A 45 -10.04 12.37 9.07
N THR A 46 -9.72 12.46 10.36
CA THR A 46 -8.71 13.39 10.89
C THR A 46 -7.59 12.62 11.57
N PRO A 47 -6.32 12.87 11.24
CA PRO A 47 -5.19 12.20 11.88
C PRO A 47 -4.96 12.76 13.30
N PHE A 48 -4.50 11.90 14.21
CA PHE A 48 -4.07 12.27 15.55
C PHE A 48 -2.71 11.62 15.89
N ASP A 49 -1.94 12.27 16.77
CA ASP A 49 -0.61 11.79 17.13
C ASP A 49 -0.67 10.69 18.20
N LEU A 50 -0.24 9.48 17.83
CA LEU A 50 -0.20 8.32 18.70
C LEU A 50 0.74 8.49 19.91
N LYS A 51 1.84 9.23 19.75
CA LYS A 51 2.88 9.39 20.77
C LYS A 51 2.40 10.25 21.93
N SER A 52 1.73 11.35 21.62
CA SER A 52 1.16 12.27 22.61
C SER A 52 -0.25 11.88 23.08
N LEU A 53 -0.85 10.81 22.51
CA LEU A 53 -2.20 10.39 22.82
C LEU A 53 -2.37 9.93 24.28
N HIS A 54 -3.28 10.59 25.00
CA HIS A 54 -3.61 10.29 26.38
C HIS A 54 -5.08 10.58 26.70
N VAL A 55 -5.54 10.05 27.84
CA VAL A 55 -6.87 10.33 28.37
C VAL A 55 -6.76 11.36 29.48
N ALA A 56 -7.53 12.45 29.38
CA ALA A 56 -7.58 13.52 30.37
C ALA A 56 -9.02 13.80 30.83
N LYS A 57 -9.17 14.26 32.07
CA LYS A 57 -10.45 14.75 32.60
C LYS A 57 -10.47 16.28 32.52
N VAL A 58 -11.30 16.83 31.64
CA VAL A 58 -11.42 18.27 31.40
C VAL A 58 -12.84 18.72 31.70
N LYS A 59 -13.01 19.66 32.64
CA LYS A 59 -14.32 20.18 33.08
C LYS A 59 -15.33 19.05 33.39
N GLY A 60 -14.88 18.02 34.12
CA GLY A 60 -15.73 16.88 34.51
C GLY A 60 -15.89 15.77 33.45
N ARG A 61 -15.47 15.99 32.21
CA ARG A 61 -15.63 15.05 31.09
C ARG A 61 -14.30 14.37 30.74
N TRP A 62 -14.37 13.09 30.41
CA TRP A 62 -13.23 12.29 29.98
C TRP A 62 -13.05 12.39 28.47
N LYS A 63 -11.89 12.87 28.06
CA LYS A 63 -11.54 13.11 26.65
C LYS A 63 -10.28 12.34 26.30
N LEU A 64 -10.22 11.88 25.07
CA LEU A 64 -8.99 11.46 24.41
C LEU A 64 -8.38 12.69 23.76
N MET A 65 -7.11 12.96 24.07
CA MET A 65 -6.39 14.16 23.66
C MET A 65 -5.01 13.79 23.11
N ASP A 66 -4.55 14.53 22.11
CA ASP A 66 -3.18 14.48 21.58
C ASP A 66 -2.52 15.87 21.72
N GLY A 67 -1.33 16.04 21.14
CA GLY A 67 -0.60 17.31 21.15
C GLY A 67 -1.30 18.46 20.43
N LYS A 68 -2.30 18.19 19.58
CA LYS A 68 -3.07 19.19 18.82
C LYS A 68 -4.39 19.55 19.51
N GLY A 69 -4.92 18.69 20.38
CA GLY A 69 -6.10 18.99 21.18
C GLY A 69 -6.98 17.78 21.46
N VAL A 70 -8.29 17.98 21.39
CA VAL A 70 -9.28 16.93 21.70
C VAL A 70 -9.51 16.07 20.45
N VAL A 71 -9.24 14.77 20.57
CA VAL A 71 -9.54 13.77 19.54
C VAL A 71 -10.97 13.26 19.67
N HIS A 72 -11.40 12.90 20.88
CA HIS A 72 -12.78 12.42 21.13
C HIS A 72 -13.23 12.67 22.57
N ASP A 73 -14.53 12.93 22.77
CA ASP A 73 -15.14 13.18 24.08
C ASP A 73 -16.05 12.01 24.49
N PHE A 74 -15.66 11.27 25.52
CA PHE A 74 -16.40 10.12 26.05
C PHE A 74 -17.45 10.50 27.11
N GLY A 75 -17.64 11.80 27.37
CA GLY A 75 -18.50 12.32 28.43
C GLY A 75 -18.04 11.82 29.80
N TYR A 76 -18.96 11.24 30.56
CA TYR A 76 -18.67 10.73 31.91
C TYR A 76 -18.07 9.32 31.93
N LYS A 77 -17.82 8.70 30.76
CA LYS A 77 -17.50 7.27 30.64
C LYS A 77 -15.99 7.00 30.70
N ALA A 78 -15.37 7.20 31.87
CA ALA A 78 -13.93 7.02 32.09
C ALA A 78 -13.39 5.65 31.61
N LYS A 79 -14.11 4.56 31.92
CA LYS A 79 -13.72 3.20 31.55
C LYS A 79 -13.67 3.01 30.03
N ARG A 80 -14.61 3.61 29.28
CA ARG A 80 -14.61 3.56 27.81
C ARG A 80 -13.43 4.35 27.23
N ALA A 81 -13.17 5.55 27.73
CA ALA A 81 -12.04 6.35 27.28
C ALA A 81 -10.70 5.60 27.42
N ARG A 82 -10.46 4.98 28.59
CA ARG A 82 -9.23 4.20 28.83
C ARG A 82 -9.17 2.92 28.00
N ALA A 83 -10.29 2.21 27.84
CA ALA A 83 -10.35 1.03 26.99
C ALA A 83 -10.04 1.38 25.53
N THR A 84 -10.62 2.47 25.01
CA THR A 84 -10.33 2.95 23.66
C THR A 84 -8.87 3.34 23.49
N LEU A 85 -8.26 4.07 24.45
CA LEU A 85 -6.82 4.36 24.41
C LEU A 85 -5.96 3.09 24.35
N SER A 86 -6.33 2.06 25.14
CA SER A 86 -5.63 0.77 25.12
C SER A 86 -5.72 0.09 23.76
N THR A 87 -6.92 0.02 23.17
CA THR A 87 -7.13 -0.56 21.84
C THR A 87 -6.39 0.22 20.75
N ILE A 88 -6.44 1.55 20.78
CA ILE A 88 -5.73 2.41 19.82
C ILE A 88 -4.23 2.11 19.86
N ARG A 89 -3.63 2.01 21.06
CA ARG A 89 -2.21 1.67 21.20
C ARG A 89 -1.91 0.25 20.75
N GLN A 90 -2.77 -0.72 21.05
CA GLN A 90 -2.57 -2.11 20.63
C GLN A 90 -2.67 -2.29 19.11
N LYS A 91 -3.57 -1.56 18.45
CA LYS A 91 -3.86 -1.70 17.01
C LYS A 91 -3.25 -0.60 16.15
N GLN A 92 -2.51 0.33 16.75
CA GLN A 92 -1.83 1.44 16.08
C GLN A 92 -2.78 2.29 15.22
N PHE A 93 -3.96 2.63 15.75
CA PHE A 93 -4.93 3.49 15.06
C PHE A 93 -4.51 4.95 15.12
N SER A 94 -4.34 5.65 14.00
CA SER A 94 -3.89 7.05 13.97
C SER A 94 -4.87 8.01 13.28
N LEU A 95 -6.05 7.53 12.86
CA LEU A 95 -7.12 8.35 12.30
C LEU A 95 -8.43 8.13 13.06
N ILE A 96 -9.19 9.21 13.26
CA ILE A 96 -10.58 9.17 13.69
C ILE A 96 -11.46 9.60 12.52
N CYS A 97 -12.43 8.76 12.16
CA CYS A 97 -13.35 9.00 11.05
C CYS A 97 -14.78 9.21 11.57
N VAL A 98 -15.49 10.17 10.97
CA VAL A 98 -16.84 10.56 11.36
C VAL A 98 -17.75 10.59 10.13
N ILE A 99 -18.84 9.84 10.16
CA ILE A 99 -19.94 9.94 9.20
C ILE A 99 -21.01 10.87 9.77
N HIS A 100 -21.05 12.10 9.26
CA HIS A 100 -21.87 13.17 9.82
C HIS A 100 -23.36 13.04 9.52
N ASP A 101 -23.71 12.38 8.41
CA ASP A 101 -25.10 12.27 7.95
C ASP A 101 -25.91 11.20 8.73
N LEU A 102 -25.33 10.57 9.75
CA LEU A 102 -26.01 9.66 10.68
C LEU A 102 -26.32 10.37 12.01
N PHE A 103 -27.48 10.08 12.62
CA PHE A 103 -27.84 10.58 13.95
C PHE A 103 -28.12 9.41 14.92
N PRO A 104 -27.26 9.20 15.95
CA PRO A 104 -26.00 9.91 16.21
C PRO A 104 -24.93 9.66 15.13
N PRO A 105 -23.93 10.55 14.99
CA PRO A 105 -22.85 10.36 14.02
C PRO A 105 -22.11 9.07 14.32
N PHE A 106 -21.81 8.31 13.27
CA PHE A 106 -21.01 7.10 13.41
C PHE A 106 -19.54 7.49 13.45
N ILE A 107 -18.86 7.09 14.53
CA ILE A 107 -17.45 7.42 14.78
C ILE A 107 -16.69 6.12 14.92
N TYR A 108 -15.58 6.01 14.21
CA TYR A 108 -14.71 4.86 14.27
C TYR A 108 -13.24 5.28 14.12
N PHE A 109 -12.34 4.40 14.55
CA PHE A 109 -10.91 4.61 14.50
C PHE A 109 -10.32 3.64 13.48
N VAL A 110 -9.41 4.13 12.66
CA VAL A 110 -8.71 3.30 11.67
C VAL A 110 -7.20 3.48 11.86
N PRO A 111 -6.40 2.46 11.57
CA PRO A 111 -4.97 2.67 11.33
C PRO A 111 -4.85 3.65 10.17
N GLU A 112 -3.89 4.57 10.24
CA GLU A 112 -3.34 5.10 9.00
C GLU A 112 -2.94 3.89 8.19
N SER A 113 -3.63 3.70 7.06
CA SER A 113 -3.33 2.59 6.18
C SER A 113 -1.93 2.87 5.68
N GLN A 114 -0.96 2.20 6.30
CA GLN A 114 0.44 2.22 5.94
C GLN A 114 0.58 1.40 4.65
N ILE A 115 -0.12 1.79 3.58
CA ILE A 115 0.01 1.17 2.27
C ILE A 115 1.46 1.39 1.86
N THR A 116 2.27 0.35 2.04
CA THR A 116 3.63 0.33 1.54
C THR A 116 3.56 0.19 0.03
N LYS A 117 3.85 1.28 -0.69
CA LYS A 117 3.87 1.26 -2.16
C LYS A 117 5.25 0.87 -2.63
N VAL A 118 5.42 -0.39 -3.01
CA VAL A 118 6.66 -0.89 -3.58
C VAL A 118 6.58 -0.87 -5.10
N ILE A 119 7.44 -0.07 -5.73
CA ILE A 119 7.62 -0.05 -7.19
C ILE A 119 8.85 -0.89 -7.49
N VAL A 120 8.65 -2.06 -8.09
CA VAL A 120 9.74 -2.97 -8.47
C VAL A 120 9.95 -2.89 -9.98
N VAL A 121 11.19 -2.65 -10.40
CA VAL A 121 11.57 -2.58 -11.82
C VAL A 121 12.73 -3.52 -12.11
N ARG A 122 12.77 -4.09 -13.30
CA ARG A 122 14.01 -4.64 -13.87
C ARG A 122 14.86 -3.48 -14.40
N HIS A 123 16.19 -3.64 -14.36
CA HIS A 123 17.12 -2.70 -15.00
C HIS A 123 16.76 -2.39 -16.46
N ALA A 124 17.21 -1.24 -16.94
CA ALA A 124 17.03 -0.83 -18.33
C ALA A 124 17.96 -1.58 -19.32
N GLU A 125 17.87 -1.35 -20.64
CA GLU A 125 18.72 -2.02 -21.65
C GLU A 125 20.20 -1.86 -21.33
N LYS A 126 20.97 -2.95 -21.47
CA LYS A 126 22.42 -2.95 -21.30
C LYS A 126 23.12 -2.42 -22.56
N ALA A 127 24.24 -1.72 -22.40
CA ALA A 127 25.09 -1.31 -23.51
C ALA A 127 25.82 -2.48 -24.19
N ALA A 128 26.00 -3.58 -23.46
CA ALA A 128 26.63 -4.80 -23.94
C ALA A 128 25.89 -6.04 -23.44
N ASP A 129 25.90 -7.11 -24.22
CA ASP A 129 25.37 -8.40 -23.76
C ASP A 129 26.37 -9.13 -22.86
N SER A 130 26.50 -8.59 -21.65
CA SER A 130 27.30 -9.15 -20.57
C SER A 130 26.54 -9.03 -19.26
N ASN A 131 26.81 -9.92 -18.32
CA ASN A 131 26.23 -9.89 -16.97
C ASN A 131 27.18 -9.29 -15.94
N ALA A 132 28.38 -8.87 -16.36
CA ALA A 132 29.36 -8.26 -15.47
C ALA A 132 28.76 -7.04 -14.74
N PRO A 133 29.14 -6.77 -13.48
CA PRO A 133 28.49 -5.71 -12.71
C PRO A 133 28.75 -4.30 -13.25
N GLY A 134 29.88 -4.11 -13.92
CA GLY A 134 30.27 -2.83 -14.54
C GLY A 134 29.60 -2.51 -15.87
N VAL A 135 28.66 -3.33 -16.37
CA VAL A 135 27.95 -3.04 -17.62
C VAL A 135 26.97 -1.90 -17.41
N GLU A 136 27.16 -0.83 -18.18
CA GLU A 136 26.34 0.38 -18.22
C GLU A 136 25.05 0.18 -19.03
N LEU A 137 24.11 1.11 -18.91
CA LEU A 137 22.94 1.18 -19.76
C LEU A 137 23.30 1.60 -21.19
N SER A 138 22.54 1.10 -22.16
CA SER A 138 22.60 1.61 -23.53
C SER A 138 21.93 2.99 -23.64
N GLY A 139 22.07 3.66 -24.78
CA GLY A 139 21.36 4.92 -25.03
C GLY A 139 19.83 4.78 -24.93
N ASP A 140 19.25 3.63 -25.27
CA ASP A 140 17.82 3.38 -25.09
C ASP A 140 17.48 3.05 -23.62
N GLY A 141 18.39 2.37 -22.92
CA GLY A 141 18.28 2.14 -21.49
C GLY A 141 18.24 3.45 -20.69
N GLU A 142 19.09 4.40 -21.04
CA GLU A 142 19.12 5.75 -20.45
C GLU A 142 17.83 6.54 -20.71
N LYS A 143 17.28 6.46 -21.93
CA LYS A 143 15.97 7.05 -22.24
C LYS A 143 14.85 6.44 -21.39
N ARG A 144 14.86 5.11 -21.20
CA ARG A 144 13.89 4.47 -20.29
C ARG A 144 14.10 4.92 -18.85
N ALA A 145 15.33 4.97 -18.34
CA ALA A 145 15.62 5.42 -16.98
C ALA A 145 15.12 6.86 -16.74
N THR A 146 15.32 7.73 -17.73
CA THR A 146 14.78 9.10 -17.73
C THR A 146 13.26 9.11 -17.72
N THR A 147 12.62 8.30 -18.56
CA THR A 147 11.16 8.18 -18.62
C THR A 147 10.58 7.67 -17.29
N LEU A 148 11.21 6.66 -16.69
CA LEU A 148 10.84 6.13 -15.38
C LEU A 148 10.88 7.22 -14.31
N SER A 149 11.96 8.01 -14.26
CA SER A 149 12.08 9.15 -13.35
C SER A 149 10.93 10.15 -13.51
N ASN A 150 10.58 10.49 -14.76
CA ASN A 150 9.50 11.43 -15.06
C ASN A 150 8.12 10.90 -14.61
N ILE A 151 7.83 9.62 -14.89
CA ILE A 151 6.59 8.96 -14.45
C ILE A 151 6.49 8.95 -12.92
N LEU A 152 7.60 8.68 -12.24
CA LEU A 152 7.62 8.58 -10.78
C LEU A 152 7.73 9.94 -10.08
N ASN A 153 7.84 11.05 -10.79
CA ASN A 153 8.11 12.37 -10.20
C ASN A 153 7.12 12.77 -9.10
N VAL A 154 5.84 12.38 -9.22
CA VAL A 154 4.77 12.63 -8.24
C VAL A 154 4.38 11.40 -7.42
N SER A 155 5.19 10.33 -7.46
CA SER A 155 4.86 9.03 -6.83
C SER A 155 4.91 9.02 -5.30
N GLY A 156 5.66 9.95 -4.70
CA GLY A 156 5.95 10.00 -3.27
C GLY A 156 7.00 8.99 -2.79
N VAL A 157 7.79 8.38 -3.68
CA VAL A 157 8.88 7.48 -3.29
C VAL A 157 9.87 8.21 -2.38
N SER A 158 10.18 7.62 -1.22
CA SER A 158 11.08 8.14 -0.19
C SER A 158 12.41 7.39 -0.09
N ALA A 159 12.54 6.22 -0.73
CA ALA A 159 13.78 5.46 -0.79
C ALA A 159 13.93 4.69 -2.10
N VAL A 160 15.18 4.56 -2.55
CA VAL A 160 15.54 3.97 -3.84
C VAL A 160 16.62 2.92 -3.63
N PHE A 161 16.43 1.75 -4.22
CA PHE A 161 17.30 0.59 -4.07
C PHE A 161 17.80 0.07 -5.40
N ALA A 162 19.08 -0.29 -5.45
CA ALA A 162 19.70 -1.02 -6.55
C ALA A 162 20.43 -2.25 -6.00
N THR A 163 20.71 -3.23 -6.85
CA THR A 163 21.41 -4.44 -6.40
C THR A 163 22.94 -4.31 -6.52
N LYS A 164 23.65 -5.05 -5.68
CA LYS A 164 25.11 -5.22 -5.70
C LYS A 164 25.47 -6.70 -5.58
N THR A 165 26.66 -7.08 -6.03
CA THR A 165 27.18 -8.44 -5.87
C THR A 165 27.43 -8.77 -4.40
N SER A 166 27.56 -10.06 -4.09
CA SER A 166 27.97 -10.51 -2.75
C SER A 166 29.33 -9.94 -2.32
N GLY A 167 30.23 -9.71 -3.29
CA GLY A 167 31.53 -9.06 -3.12
C GLY A 167 31.46 -7.53 -2.97
N GLY A 168 30.26 -6.93 -2.98
CA GLY A 168 30.05 -5.51 -2.70
C GLY A 168 30.08 -4.58 -3.91
N GLN A 169 30.29 -5.11 -5.11
CA GLN A 169 30.31 -4.30 -6.33
C GLN A 169 28.88 -3.98 -6.79
N SER A 170 28.54 -2.71 -6.93
CA SER A 170 27.25 -2.29 -7.49
C SER A 170 27.06 -2.77 -8.92
N TYR A 171 25.85 -3.21 -9.25
CA TYR A 171 25.45 -3.40 -10.64
C TYR A 171 25.11 -2.03 -11.25
N LYS A 172 25.98 -1.54 -12.14
CA LYS A 172 25.81 -0.22 -12.79
C LYS A 172 24.43 -0.09 -13.44
N ARG A 173 24.03 -1.07 -14.26
CA ARG A 173 22.69 -1.09 -14.90
C ARG A 173 21.51 -0.88 -13.95
N THR A 174 21.49 -1.51 -12.77
CA THR A 174 20.38 -1.31 -11.81
C THR A 174 20.46 0.05 -11.13
N PHE A 175 21.68 0.52 -10.84
CA PHE A 175 21.90 1.84 -10.27
C PHE A 175 21.45 2.94 -11.24
N GLU A 176 21.96 2.93 -12.47
CA GLU A 176 21.66 3.92 -13.52
C GLU A 176 20.15 3.98 -13.83
N THR A 177 19.46 2.82 -13.81
CA THR A 177 18.00 2.76 -14.04
C THR A 177 17.20 3.64 -13.10
N VAL A 178 17.63 3.78 -11.84
CA VAL A 178 16.88 4.51 -10.80
C VAL A 178 17.58 5.77 -10.31
N ASN A 179 18.84 5.98 -10.69
CA ASN A 179 19.65 7.10 -10.24
C ASN A 179 19.06 8.45 -10.69
N ASN A 180 18.49 8.55 -11.89
CA ASN A 180 17.83 9.78 -12.37
C ASN A 180 16.70 10.22 -11.42
N TYR A 181 15.90 9.27 -10.93
CA TYR A 181 14.87 9.55 -9.94
C TYR A 181 15.48 9.99 -8.60
N ALA A 182 16.43 9.21 -8.07
CA ALA A 182 17.08 9.49 -6.80
C ALA A 182 17.75 10.88 -6.77
N GLN A 183 18.52 11.21 -7.81
CA GLN A 183 19.16 12.53 -7.96
C GLN A 183 18.15 13.66 -8.03
N SER A 184 17.06 13.50 -8.79
CA SER A 184 16.01 14.53 -8.90
C SER A 184 15.34 14.87 -7.56
N LYS A 185 15.36 13.94 -6.61
CA LYS A 185 14.78 14.09 -5.26
C LYS A 185 15.83 14.34 -4.17
N GLY A 186 17.11 14.32 -4.50
CA GLY A 186 18.21 14.47 -3.53
C GLY A 186 18.42 13.25 -2.62
N PHE A 187 17.98 12.06 -3.06
CA PHE A 187 18.19 10.81 -2.33
C PHE A 187 19.47 10.10 -2.78
N ALA A 188 20.12 9.40 -1.86
CA ALA A 188 21.15 8.41 -2.20
C ALA A 188 20.47 7.09 -2.58
N VAL A 189 20.99 6.42 -3.63
CA VAL A 189 20.60 5.05 -3.95
C VAL A 189 21.21 4.11 -2.91
N GLN A 190 20.36 3.34 -2.24
CA GLN A 190 20.75 2.30 -1.29
C GLN A 190 20.95 0.98 -2.02
N TYR A 191 21.66 0.04 -1.39
CA TYR A 191 22.03 -1.22 -2.03
C TYR A 191 21.64 -2.45 -1.22
N TYR A 192 21.08 -3.44 -1.91
CA TYR A 192 20.77 -4.77 -1.38
C TYR A 192 21.50 -5.87 -2.18
N LYS A 193 21.75 -7.02 -1.55
CA LYS A 193 22.44 -8.17 -2.14
C LYS A 193 21.49 -9.29 -2.53
N THR A 194 20.48 -9.57 -1.69
CA THR A 194 19.57 -10.71 -1.89
C THR A 194 18.10 -10.29 -1.89
N VAL A 195 17.25 -11.13 -2.48
CA VAL A 195 15.79 -10.94 -2.46
C VAL A 195 15.25 -10.93 -1.03
N ALA A 196 15.72 -11.85 -0.18
CA ALA A 196 15.30 -11.91 1.22
C ALA A 196 15.63 -10.62 1.97
N GLU A 197 16.85 -10.09 1.80
CA GLU A 197 17.30 -8.84 2.43
C GLU A 197 16.40 -7.66 2.08
N ILE A 198 16.09 -7.45 0.79
CA ILE A 198 15.25 -6.31 0.40
C ILE A 198 13.79 -6.48 0.83
N VAL A 199 13.26 -7.70 0.81
CA VAL A 199 11.89 -7.99 1.27
C VAL A 199 11.75 -7.73 2.77
N GLU A 200 12.69 -8.22 3.58
CA GLU A 200 12.73 -8.00 5.02
C GLU A 200 12.89 -6.51 5.33
N LEU A 201 13.84 -5.83 4.67
CA LEU A 201 14.06 -4.39 4.82
C LEU A 201 12.80 -3.57 4.55
N ILE A 202 12.06 -3.89 3.48
CA ILE A 202 10.82 -3.18 3.13
C ILE A 202 9.75 -3.40 4.21
N LYS A 203 9.56 -4.65 4.63
CA LYS A 203 8.54 -5.01 5.63
C LYS A 203 8.81 -4.38 7.00
N GLU A 204 10.08 -4.32 7.40
CA GLU A 204 10.45 -3.87 8.73
C GLU A 204 10.67 -2.36 8.83
N GLN A 205 11.32 -1.75 7.83
CA GLN A 205 11.80 -0.36 7.93
C GLN A 205 11.03 0.63 7.05
N TYR A 206 10.33 0.16 6.02
CA TYR A 206 9.62 1.00 5.07
C TYR A 206 8.10 0.79 5.08
N SER A 207 7.56 0.23 6.17
CA SER A 207 6.12 0.14 6.38
C SER A 207 5.45 1.51 6.24
N GLY A 208 4.45 1.63 5.35
CA GLY A 208 3.72 2.87 5.07
C GLY A 208 4.43 3.85 4.16
N GLN A 209 5.63 3.52 3.69
CA GLN A 209 6.38 4.36 2.77
C GLN A 209 6.24 3.88 1.33
N SER A 210 6.66 4.73 0.38
CA SER A 210 6.81 4.33 -1.01
C SER A 210 8.28 4.14 -1.34
N VAL A 211 8.62 3.01 -1.93
CA VAL A 211 10.01 2.64 -2.25
C VAL A 211 10.12 2.20 -3.71
N LEU A 212 11.25 2.52 -4.34
CA LEU A 212 11.61 2.09 -5.69
C LEU A 212 12.75 1.08 -5.62
N VAL A 213 12.60 -0.08 -6.24
CA VAL A 213 13.58 -1.18 -6.20
C VAL A 213 13.93 -1.63 -7.61
N ALA A 214 15.21 -1.52 -7.98
CA ALA A 214 15.73 -2.05 -9.24
C ALA A 214 16.44 -3.39 -9.05
N GLY A 215 15.96 -4.39 -9.78
CA GLY A 215 16.51 -5.74 -9.81
C GLY A 215 16.79 -6.26 -11.22
N HIS A 216 16.91 -7.58 -11.33
CA HIS A 216 17.12 -8.33 -12.57
C HIS A 216 15.86 -9.12 -12.94
N SER A 217 15.79 -9.62 -14.18
CA SER A 217 14.72 -10.53 -14.60
C SER A 217 14.54 -11.71 -13.66
N SER A 218 15.63 -12.24 -13.09
CA SER A 218 15.60 -13.34 -12.13
C SER A 218 15.23 -12.94 -10.70
N SER A 219 15.45 -11.70 -10.28
CA SER A 219 15.21 -11.28 -8.90
C SER A 219 13.86 -10.60 -8.71
N VAL A 220 13.33 -9.94 -9.75
CA VAL A 220 12.05 -9.22 -9.66
C VAL A 220 10.90 -10.14 -9.27
N PRO A 221 10.69 -11.32 -9.89
CA PRO A 221 9.64 -12.24 -9.46
C PRO A 221 9.76 -12.64 -7.99
N GLY A 222 10.97 -12.97 -7.52
CA GLY A 222 11.18 -13.33 -6.11
C GLY A 222 10.91 -12.17 -5.13
N ILE A 223 11.17 -10.92 -5.53
CA ILE A 223 10.81 -9.74 -4.71
C ILE A 223 9.29 -9.63 -4.62
N LEU A 224 8.58 -9.78 -5.74
CA LEU A 224 7.12 -9.73 -5.78
C LEU A 224 6.50 -10.84 -4.93
N GLU A 225 6.99 -12.07 -5.07
CA GLU A 225 6.58 -13.23 -4.26
C GLU A 225 6.83 -13.00 -2.77
N GLY A 226 8.03 -12.55 -2.40
CA GLY A 226 8.37 -12.23 -1.02
C GLY A 226 7.50 -11.12 -0.40
N LEU A 227 6.93 -10.24 -1.23
CA LEU A 227 5.98 -9.20 -0.82
C LEU A 227 4.52 -9.66 -0.79
N GLY A 228 4.24 -10.92 -1.16
CA GLY A 228 2.91 -11.54 -1.05
C GLY A 228 2.14 -11.67 -2.37
N ILE A 229 2.83 -11.67 -3.53
CA ILE A 229 2.22 -11.95 -4.83
C ILE A 229 2.40 -13.44 -5.14
N ASP A 230 1.32 -14.23 -5.11
CA ASP A 230 1.38 -15.70 -5.22
C ASP A 230 1.85 -16.21 -6.60
N ASP A 231 1.61 -15.46 -7.68
CA ASP A 231 2.02 -15.82 -9.06
C ASP A 231 2.53 -14.58 -9.82
N PRO A 232 3.79 -14.15 -9.57
CA PRO A 232 4.34 -12.98 -10.23
C PRO A 232 4.60 -13.26 -11.72
N PRO A 233 4.33 -12.30 -12.62
CA PRO A 233 4.55 -12.50 -14.05
C PRO A 233 6.04 -12.73 -14.34
N GLY A 234 6.32 -13.66 -15.27
CA GLY A 234 7.67 -13.86 -15.79
C GLY A 234 8.19 -12.59 -16.47
N ILE A 235 9.37 -12.12 -16.04
CA ILE A 235 10.02 -10.94 -16.63
C ILE A 235 11.02 -11.39 -17.68
N ASN A 236 10.54 -11.57 -18.91
CA ASN A 236 11.41 -11.85 -20.06
C ASN A 236 12.13 -10.58 -20.53
N GLY A 237 13.24 -10.77 -21.21
CA GLY A 237 14.13 -9.70 -21.59
C GLY A 237 14.96 -9.98 -22.80
#